data_AF-A0A3L7YWK3-F1
#
_entry.id   AF-A0A3L7YWK3-F1
#
_cell.length_a   1.000
_cell.length_b   1.000
_cell.length_c   1.000
_cell.angle_alpha   90.00
_cell.angle_beta   90.00
_cell.angle_gamma   90.00
#
_symmetry.space_group_name_H-M   'P 1'
#
loop_
_entity.id
_entity.type
_entity.pdbx_description
1 polymer ?
#
loop_
_entity_poly.entity_id
_entity_poly.type
_entity_poly.pdbx_seq_one_letter_code
_entity_poly.pdbx_strand_id
1 'polypeptide(L)'
;MWRSAFRLILMLLSLQSSSERWERRSVMWGLEQGLRLWVCQQPVSMRYGIRGLTQMVWSWKGHSPASGDVYVFFSKDRKSMKALKWDGDGFLMYTKRLSQGRFREVLKKGDDGVRRLQWDDFYMLMRGLTPVKVMVENRFRMAVK
;
A
#
# COMPACT_ATOMS: atom_id res chain seq x y z
N MET A 1 -5.85 -37.87 -35.91
CA MET A 1 -7.06 -37.34 -35.23
C MET A 1 -6.86 -37.17 -33.70
N TRP A 2 -5.67 -36.79 -33.21
CA TRP A 2 -5.39 -36.61 -31.75
C TRP A 2 -4.78 -35.23 -31.41
N ARG A 3 -4.48 -34.40 -32.42
CA ARG A 3 -3.85 -33.08 -32.23
C ARG A 3 -4.82 -32.02 -31.67
N SER A 4 -6.12 -32.19 -31.85
CA SER A 4 -7.14 -31.25 -31.34
C SER A 4 -7.47 -31.46 -29.86
N ALA A 5 -7.49 -32.71 -29.38
CA ALA A 5 -7.74 -33.02 -27.97
C ALA A 5 -6.58 -32.53 -27.06
N PHE A 6 -5.33 -32.67 -27.52
CA PHE A 6 -4.16 -32.16 -26.80
C PHE A 6 -4.12 -30.63 -26.69
N ARG A 7 -4.63 -29.94 -27.71
CA ARG A 7 -4.68 -28.46 -27.73
C ARG A 7 -5.70 -27.92 -26.73
N LEU A 8 -6.84 -28.58 -26.56
CA LEU A 8 -7.85 -28.23 -25.57
C LEU A 8 -7.39 -28.49 -24.13
N ILE A 9 -6.64 -29.58 -23.89
CA ILE A 9 -6.05 -29.87 -22.57
C ILE A 9 -4.98 -28.84 -22.20
N LEU A 10 -4.10 -28.45 -23.14
CA LEU A 10 -3.13 -27.37 -22.93
C LEU A 10 -3.77 -25.99 -22.73
N MET A 11 -4.93 -25.74 -23.36
CA MET A 11 -5.66 -24.47 -23.22
C MET A 11 -6.44 -24.39 -21.91
N LEU A 12 -6.98 -25.51 -21.41
CA LEU A 12 -7.60 -25.59 -20.08
C LEU A 12 -6.56 -25.54 -18.95
N LEU A 13 -5.39 -26.17 -19.13
CA LEU A 13 -4.27 -26.06 -18.20
C LEU A 13 -3.65 -24.64 -18.20
N SER A 14 -3.65 -23.93 -19.33
CA SER A 14 -3.17 -22.53 -19.37
C SER A 14 -4.19 -21.56 -18.76
N LEU A 15 -5.50 -21.84 -18.85
CA LEU A 15 -6.54 -21.07 -18.20
C LEU A 15 -6.60 -21.29 -16.67
N GLN A 16 -6.35 -22.50 -16.16
CA GLN A 16 -6.24 -22.74 -14.71
C GLN A 16 -4.92 -22.18 -14.12
N SER A 17 -3.83 -22.12 -14.89
CA SER A 17 -2.55 -21.59 -14.40
C SER A 17 -2.51 -20.07 -14.20
N SER A 18 -3.51 -19.34 -14.72
CA SER A 18 -3.56 -17.87 -14.67
C SER A 18 -4.17 -17.35 -13.36
N SER A 19 -5.03 -18.13 -12.69
CA SER A 19 -5.66 -17.74 -11.43
C SER A 19 -4.79 -18.01 -10.19
N GLU A 20 -3.88 -18.98 -10.23
CA GLU A 20 -3.06 -19.38 -9.07
C GLU A 20 -1.73 -18.61 -8.97
N ARG A 21 -1.33 -17.88 -10.02
CA ARG A 21 -0.05 -17.15 -10.08
C ARG A 21 -0.03 -15.85 -9.27
N TRP A 22 -1.19 -15.35 -8.84
CA TRP A 22 -1.36 -14.04 -8.17
C TRP A 22 -1.34 -14.09 -6.64
N GLU A 23 -1.27 -15.28 -6.07
CA GLU A 23 -1.24 -15.52 -4.62
C GLU A 23 0.19 -15.55 -4.04
N ARG A 24 1.12 -14.84 -4.68
CA ARG A 24 2.37 -14.48 -4.00
C ARG A 24 2.02 -13.55 -2.85
N ARG A 25 2.11 -14.06 -1.62
CA ARG A 25 2.16 -13.25 -0.39
C ARG A 25 3.09 -12.08 -0.69
N SER A 26 2.53 -10.88 -0.74
CA SER A 26 3.35 -9.68 -0.92
C SER A 26 4.07 -9.49 0.40
N VAL A 27 5.25 -10.12 0.55
CA VAL A 27 6.10 -9.94 1.72
C VAL A 27 6.63 -8.50 1.63
N MET A 28 5.98 -7.60 2.36
CA MET A 28 6.45 -6.25 2.55
C MET A 28 7.42 -6.28 3.72
N TRP A 29 8.70 -6.52 3.43
CA TRP A 29 9.74 -6.62 4.45
C TRP A 29 9.71 -5.40 5.38
N GLY A 30 9.60 -5.66 6.69
CA GLY A 30 9.58 -4.62 7.72
C GLY A 30 8.30 -3.79 7.81
N LEU A 31 7.25 -4.10 7.02
CA LEU A 31 5.91 -3.51 7.15
C LEU A 31 4.95 -4.59 7.66
N GLU A 32 4.44 -4.40 8.88
CA GLU A 32 3.59 -5.36 9.58
C GLU A 32 2.29 -4.74 10.10
N GLN A 33 1.28 -5.57 10.38
CA GLN A 33 -0.06 -5.17 10.84
C GLN A 33 -0.06 -4.25 12.07
N GLY A 34 0.92 -4.38 12.96
CA GLY A 34 1.02 -3.57 14.18
C GLY A 34 1.50 -2.14 13.98
N LEU A 35 1.94 -1.77 12.77
CA LEU A 35 2.56 -0.46 12.53
C LEU A 35 1.55 0.66 12.38
N ARG A 36 1.93 1.85 12.85
CA ARG A 36 1.18 3.08 12.58
C ARG A 36 1.57 3.65 11.22
N LEU A 37 0.69 3.43 10.25
CA LEU A 37 0.73 3.98 8.91
C LEU A 37 0.05 5.35 8.83
N TRP A 38 0.73 6.26 8.17
CA TRP A 38 0.31 7.63 7.92
C TRP A 38 0.47 7.95 6.44
N VAL A 39 -0.52 8.56 5.82
CA VAL A 39 -0.47 8.95 4.41
C VAL A 39 -0.40 10.46 4.28
N CYS A 40 0.58 10.96 3.53
CA CYS A 40 0.65 12.34 3.10
C CYS A 40 -0.51 12.62 2.15
N GLN A 41 -1.32 13.63 2.43
CA GLN A 41 -2.50 13.93 1.62
C GLN A 41 -2.18 14.68 0.33
N GLN A 42 -1.01 15.34 0.27
CA GLN A 42 -0.55 16.03 -0.92
C GLN A 42 0.35 15.15 -1.78
N PRO A 43 0.28 15.28 -3.12
CA PRO A 43 1.23 14.61 -4.00
C PRO A 43 2.66 15.07 -3.74
N VAL A 44 3.58 14.13 -3.71
CA VAL A 44 5.00 14.40 -3.45
C VAL A 44 5.86 14.11 -4.67
N SER A 45 6.92 14.89 -4.86
CA SER A 45 7.94 14.58 -5.85
C SER A 45 8.67 13.29 -5.46
N MET A 46 8.55 12.27 -6.30
CA MET A 46 9.23 10.97 -6.07
C MET A 46 10.75 11.05 -6.25
N ARG A 47 11.30 12.22 -6.58
CA ARG A 47 12.74 12.48 -6.58
C ARG A 47 13.31 12.63 -5.16
N TYR A 48 12.49 12.93 -4.17
CA TYR A 48 12.94 12.99 -2.78
C TYR A 48 13.35 11.61 -2.29
N GLY A 49 14.62 11.48 -1.88
CA GLY A 49 15.13 10.32 -1.14
C GLY A 49 14.77 10.42 0.35
N ILE A 50 15.39 9.55 1.16
CA ILE A 50 15.19 9.48 2.61
C ILE A 50 15.26 10.86 3.25
N ARG A 51 16.38 11.59 3.08
CA ARG A 51 16.58 12.90 3.69
C ARG A 51 15.45 13.89 3.41
N GLY A 52 15.01 13.99 2.16
CA GLY A 52 13.96 14.92 1.75
C GLY A 52 12.59 14.55 2.34
N LEU A 53 12.27 13.25 2.37
CA LEU A 53 11.03 12.77 2.97
C LEU A 53 11.04 12.87 4.50
N THR A 54 12.17 12.56 5.14
CA THR A 54 12.37 12.74 6.58
C THR A 54 12.17 14.20 6.99
N GLN A 55 12.72 15.15 6.22
CA GLN A 55 12.52 16.59 6.47
C GLN A 55 11.05 17.00 6.35
N MET A 56 10.32 16.44 5.38
CA MET A 56 8.88 16.66 5.24
C MET A 56 8.09 16.11 6.43
N VAL A 57 8.45 14.93 6.93
CA VAL A 57 7.80 14.37 8.12
C VAL A 57 8.08 15.23 9.36
N TRP A 58 9.30 15.75 9.49
CA TRP A 58 9.67 16.66 10.57
C TRP A 58 8.87 17.97 10.58
N SER A 59 8.39 18.44 9.43
CA SER A 59 7.59 19.67 9.38
C SER A 59 6.15 19.47 9.82
N TRP A 60 5.69 18.22 9.98
CA TRP A 60 4.35 17.90 10.45
C TRP A 60 4.28 17.92 11.98
N LYS A 61 3.39 18.75 12.52
CA LYS A 61 3.19 18.89 13.96
C LYS A 61 2.78 17.54 14.58
N GLY A 62 3.49 17.12 15.63
CA GLY A 62 3.18 15.90 16.39
C GLY A 62 3.68 14.61 15.74
N HIS A 63 4.46 14.69 14.66
CA HIS A 63 5.08 13.55 14.01
C HIS A 63 6.59 13.55 14.20
N SER A 64 7.14 12.34 14.36
CA SER A 64 8.59 12.12 14.36
C SER A 64 8.90 11.02 13.35
N PRO A 65 9.82 11.25 12.38
CA PRO A 65 10.23 10.21 11.45
C PRO A 65 10.91 9.02 12.14
N ALA A 66 11.50 9.23 13.32
CA ALA A 66 12.21 8.20 14.10
C ALA A 66 11.30 7.43 15.08
N SER A 67 9.98 7.65 15.05
CA SER A 67 9.02 7.04 16.00
C SER A 67 8.69 5.57 15.71
N GLY A 68 9.24 4.98 14.65
CA GLY A 68 8.86 3.65 14.15
C GLY A 68 7.57 3.62 13.31
N ASP A 69 6.88 4.76 13.23
CA ASP A 69 5.74 4.95 12.34
C ASP A 69 6.16 4.90 10.87
N VAL A 70 5.20 4.55 10.01
CA VAL A 70 5.40 4.44 8.56
C VAL A 70 4.68 5.58 7.86
N TYR A 71 5.42 6.35 7.07
CA TYR A 71 4.90 7.48 6.31
C TYR A 71 4.85 7.17 4.83
N VAL A 72 3.66 7.24 4.25
CA VAL A 72 3.34 6.84 2.88
C VAL A 72 3.10 8.08 2.01
N PHE A 73 3.75 8.11 0.86
CA PHE A 73 3.74 9.22 -0.09
C PHE A 73 3.37 8.72 -1.48
N PHE A 74 2.56 9.49 -2.21
CA PHE A 74 2.15 9.17 -3.58
C PHE A 74 2.65 10.21 -4.57
N SER A 75 2.98 9.76 -5.79
CA SER A 75 3.21 10.67 -6.91
C SER A 75 1.91 11.32 -7.36
N LYS A 76 2.02 12.47 -8.04
CA LYS A 76 0.87 13.18 -8.63
C LYS A 76 0.05 12.32 -9.59
N ASP A 77 0.70 11.47 -10.37
CA ASP A 77 0.04 10.53 -11.29
C ASP A 77 -0.43 9.23 -10.61
N ARG A 78 -0.15 9.07 -9.32
CA ARG A 78 -0.44 7.87 -8.50
C ARG A 78 0.10 6.57 -9.08
N LYS A 79 1.13 6.61 -9.92
CA LYS A 79 1.80 5.39 -10.40
C LYS A 79 2.90 4.92 -9.47
N SER A 80 3.39 5.79 -8.59
CA SER A 80 4.48 5.50 -7.66
C SER A 80 4.08 5.83 -6.23
N MET A 81 4.60 5.02 -5.32
CA MET A 81 4.45 5.18 -3.88
C MET A 81 5.79 4.97 -3.19
N LYS A 82 6.04 5.74 -2.13
CA LYS A 82 7.12 5.51 -1.18
C LYS A 82 6.58 5.35 0.23
N ALA A 83 7.15 4.43 1.00
CA ALA A 83 6.89 4.29 2.44
C ALA A 83 8.22 4.43 3.19
N LEU A 84 8.29 5.40 4.09
CA LEU A 84 9.45 5.70 4.94
C LEU A 84 9.21 5.18 6.35
N LYS A 85 10.17 4.45 6.92
CA LYS A 85 10.11 3.89 8.27
C LYS A 85 11.49 4.01 8.93
N TRP A 86 11.53 4.29 10.23
CA TRP A 86 12.71 4.10 11.07
C TRP A 86 12.71 2.69 11.66
N ASP A 87 13.81 1.94 11.55
CA ASP A 87 13.90 0.56 12.08
C ASP A 87 14.62 0.43 13.42
N GLY A 88 15.25 1.50 13.91
CA GLY A 88 16.02 1.51 15.15
C GLY A 88 17.40 2.12 14.98
N ASP A 89 18.10 1.80 13.88
CA ASP A 89 19.43 2.30 13.55
C ASP A 89 19.48 3.05 12.21
N GLY A 90 18.46 2.88 11.37
CA GLY A 90 18.40 3.49 10.06
C GLY A 90 16.99 3.79 9.56
N PHE A 91 16.96 4.55 8.47
CA PHE A 91 15.74 4.77 7.69
C PHE A 91 15.64 3.75 6.57
N LEU A 92 14.55 3.00 6.57
CA LEU A 92 14.12 2.15 5.49
C LEU A 92 13.16 2.91 4.58
N MET A 93 13.32 2.75 3.27
CA MET A 93 12.41 3.33 2.29
C MET A 93 11.99 2.28 1.26
N TYR A 94 10.74 1.87 1.36
CA TYR A 94 10.11 1.02 0.37
C TYR A 94 9.60 1.88 -0.80
N THR A 95 9.92 1.51 -2.04
CA THR A 95 9.42 2.16 -3.25
C THR A 95 8.68 1.16 -4.12
N LYS A 96 7.45 1.49 -4.53
CA LYS A 96 6.69 0.70 -5.50
C LYS A 96 6.23 1.58 -6.64
N ARG A 97 6.60 1.18 -7.86
CA ARG A 97 6.08 1.76 -9.11
C ARG A 97 5.25 0.71 -9.81
N LEU A 98 4.00 1.06 -10.13
CA LEU A 98 3.12 0.20 -10.89
C LEU A 98 3.55 0.21 -12.37
N SER A 99 3.72 -0.97 -12.96
CA SER A 99 3.96 -1.11 -14.40
C SER A 99 2.74 -0.71 -15.22
N GLN A 100 1.53 -0.94 -14.67
CA GLN A 100 0.25 -0.58 -15.27
C GLN A 100 -0.74 -0.12 -14.19
N GLY A 101 -1.67 0.76 -14.57
CA GLY A 101 -2.69 1.29 -13.66
C GLY A 101 -2.19 2.42 -12.76
N ARG A 102 -2.95 2.69 -11.70
CA ARG A 102 -2.68 3.73 -10.69
C ARG A 102 -3.15 3.23 -9.32
N PHE A 103 -2.49 3.68 -8.26
CA PHE A 103 -2.97 3.48 -6.89
C PHE A 103 -4.34 4.16 -6.72
N ARG A 104 -5.24 3.50 -6.00
CA ARG A 104 -6.56 4.04 -5.63
C ARG A 104 -6.38 5.37 -4.90
N GLU A 105 -7.35 6.28 -5.07
CA GLU A 105 -7.30 7.58 -4.42
C GLU A 105 -7.64 7.39 -2.94
N VAL A 106 -6.64 7.63 -2.09
CA VAL A 106 -6.78 7.61 -0.62
C VAL A 106 -6.65 9.02 -0.02
N LEU A 107 -6.25 9.98 -0.84
CA LEU A 107 -6.14 11.40 -0.51
C LEU A 107 -7.55 11.99 -0.43
N LYS A 108 -7.85 12.83 0.57
CA LYS A 108 -9.09 13.63 0.55
C LYS A 108 -8.76 14.98 -0.06
N LYS A 109 -9.68 15.54 -0.82
CA LYS A 109 -9.54 16.90 -1.34
C LYS A 109 -9.61 17.90 -0.19
N GLY A 110 -8.69 18.86 -0.17
CA GLY A 110 -8.72 20.02 0.73
C GLY A 110 -8.03 19.85 2.09
N ASP A 111 -7.26 18.78 2.29
CA ASP A 111 -6.49 18.57 3.51
C ASP A 111 -5.01 18.45 3.14
N ASP A 112 -4.19 19.39 3.63
CA ASP A 112 -2.76 19.49 3.34
C ASP A 112 -1.90 18.69 4.33
N GLY A 113 -2.55 17.98 5.26
CA GLY A 113 -1.89 17.28 6.33
C GLY A 113 -1.58 15.82 6.03
N VAL A 114 -1.59 15.06 7.13
CA VAL A 114 -1.29 13.64 7.16
C VAL A 114 -2.47 12.92 7.78
N ARG A 115 -2.82 11.74 7.25
CA ARG A 115 -3.91 10.94 7.80
C ARG A 115 -3.44 9.57 8.25
N ARG A 116 -3.99 9.08 9.35
CA ARG A 116 -3.88 7.67 9.71
C ARG A 116 -4.50 6.80 8.61
N LEU A 117 -3.75 5.81 8.15
CA LEU A 117 -4.21 4.78 7.22
C LEU A 117 -4.33 3.45 7.97
N GLN A 118 -5.46 2.76 7.87
CA GLN A 118 -5.59 1.43 8.47
C GLN A 118 -4.74 0.43 7.71
N TRP A 119 -4.26 -0.61 8.40
CA TRP A 119 -3.44 -1.64 7.77
C TRP A 119 -4.18 -2.29 6.60
N ASP A 120 -5.46 -2.62 6.77
CA ASP A 120 -6.26 -3.26 5.72
C ASP A 120 -6.40 -2.38 4.47
N ASP A 121 -6.61 -1.06 4.66
CA ASP A 121 -6.64 -0.11 3.55
C ASP A 121 -5.29 -0.06 2.82
N PHE A 122 -4.19 -0.03 3.56
CA PHE A 122 -2.85 -0.07 3.00
C PHE A 122 -2.61 -1.40 2.25
N TYR A 123 -2.97 -2.53 2.85
CA TYR A 123 -2.83 -3.85 2.25
C TYR A 123 -3.63 -3.96 0.95
N MET A 124 -4.90 -3.54 0.95
CA MET A 124 -5.74 -3.50 -0.25
C MET A 124 -5.13 -2.60 -1.33
N LEU A 125 -4.66 -1.41 -0.95
CA LEU A 125 -3.99 -0.47 -1.86
C LEU A 125 -2.75 -1.10 -2.50
N MET A 126 -1.95 -1.81 -1.70
CA MET A 126 -0.75 -2.49 -2.14
C MET A 126 -1.02 -3.66 -3.08
N ARG A 127 -2.16 -4.32 -2.90
CA ARG A 127 -2.63 -5.43 -3.75
C ARG A 127 -3.43 -4.99 -4.97
N GLY A 128 -3.77 -3.70 -5.08
CA GLY A 128 -4.66 -3.20 -6.14
C GLY A 128 -6.11 -3.64 -5.94
N LEU A 129 -6.51 -3.98 -4.70
CA LEU A 129 -7.86 -4.35 -4.35
C LEU A 129 -8.69 -3.08 -4.10
N THR A 130 -9.94 -3.09 -4.56
CA THR A 130 -10.93 -2.07 -4.20
C THR A 130 -11.85 -2.67 -3.13
N PRO A 131 -12.05 -1.98 -1.99
CA PRO A 131 -13.05 -2.43 -1.04
C PRO A 131 -14.42 -2.31 -1.72
N VAL A 132 -15.04 -3.46 -1.98
CA VAL A 132 -16.45 -3.54 -2.35
C VAL A 132 -17.23 -3.04 -1.14
N LYS A 133 -18.15 -2.10 -1.34
CA LYS A 133 -18.97 -1.42 -0.31
C LYS A 133 -19.20 -2.33 0.91
N VAL A 134 -18.37 -2.17 1.93
CA VAL A 134 -18.46 -2.98 3.15
C VAL A 134 -19.61 -2.39 3.95
N MET A 135 -20.74 -3.09 4.01
CA MET A 135 -21.75 -2.78 5.01
C MET A 135 -21.16 -3.14 6.36
N VAL A 136 -20.66 -2.15 7.08
CA VAL A 136 -20.23 -2.34 8.46
C VAL A 136 -21.50 -2.63 9.25
N GLU A 137 -21.71 -3.91 9.55
CA GLU A 137 -22.74 -4.34 10.48
C GLU A 137 -22.41 -3.74 11.85
N ASN A 138 -23.43 -3.28 12.59
CA ASN A 138 -23.27 -2.84 13.99
C ASN A 138 -22.90 -4.06 14.86
N ARG A 139 -21.62 -4.44 14.85
CA ARG A 139 -21.07 -5.44 15.77
C ARG A 139 -20.63 -4.70 17.03
N PHE A 140 -21.03 -5.23 18.19
CA PHE A 140 -20.73 -4.66 19.49
C PHE A 140 -19.22 -4.40 19.64
N ARG A 141 -18.83 -3.13 19.84
CA ARG A 141 -17.55 -2.83 20.48
C ARG A 141 -17.74 -3.13 21.97
N MET A 142 -17.06 -4.15 22.47
CA MET A 142 -16.94 -4.26 23.92
C MET A 142 -16.21 -3.01 24.42
N ALA A 143 -16.86 -2.25 25.31
CA ALA A 143 -16.18 -1.19 26.04
C ALA A 143 -15.12 -1.86 26.90
N VAL A 144 -13.86 -1.75 26.49
CA VAL A 144 -12.74 -2.09 27.37
C VAL A 144 -12.76 -0.99 28.45
N LYS A 145 -13.08 -1.39 29.68
CA LYS A 145 -13.03 -0.55 30.88
C LYS A 145 -11.60 -0.14 31.20
#